data_AF-A0A0A0MAR2-F1
#
_entry.id   AF-A0A0A0MAR2-F1
#
_cell.length_a   1.000
_cell.length_b   1.000
_cell.length_c   1.000
_cell.angle_alpha   90.00
_cell.angle_beta   90.00
_cell.angle_gamma   90.00
#
_symmetry.space_group_name_H-M   'P 1'
#
loop_
_entity.id
_entity.type
_entity.pdbx_description
1 polymer ?
#
loop_
_entity_poly.entity_id
_entity_poly.type
_entity_poly.pdbx_seq_one_letter_code
_entity_poly.pdbx_strand_id
1 'polypeptide(L)'
;MTTINEQAEAILDVGDRFLWQDNYDARLDHFAEVIEKLEPQERAELMDAILDKDGGATMSWLTPERLDNLVESGSITGLERDAITDAFAQAYLDGEADLVDALQFTGMFGSSAVGPMGLMTPEAEGLQALVDRLVGSDSPQAGQFLEKFTADVLEQRLLVDPPMMNISEQGAHIGVLLNALEQSGGTQAIHNALGGLTTEQRDALYAAVGQEGLSFGAPQLEGVGVTDPMELVIQTVAEHGTAADALHLVEYVGQNSSDQFYGVGNKPVPGRADALSELFIAHGDTLLRDLTPLDPTHTVGSSNEESTVVGESLAALSNLIRLTALNPDSARGGEVMDLLGEFVSDNIRVSNQPENGDNVREIGDATTRVAMIGAVMQDAVDAGYIDLKADVAARDEMVGFLLDVAISTIPVAGDMAAGPVSEAVAEMLGDSSLASTISEKLGGLAGSQITDAQGRLTDEAKQAIIDALPEDHAFLEEVKAMSNSFITTQIVEAADRRGAIIPDMQSYSDWIDGAQGEN
;
A
#
# COMPACT_ATOMS: atom_id res chain seq x y z
N MET A 1 -45.41 -5.41 -32.34
CA MET A 1 -44.16 -5.18 -31.61
C MET A 1 -43.09 -5.13 -32.68
N THR A 2 -42.42 -4.00 -32.81
CA THR A 2 -41.23 -3.86 -33.65
C THR A 2 -40.14 -4.73 -33.03
N THR A 3 -39.40 -5.49 -33.83
CA THR A 3 -38.29 -6.31 -33.32
C THR A 3 -37.09 -5.43 -32.96
N ILE A 4 -36.19 -5.92 -32.10
CA ILE A 4 -34.94 -5.19 -31.75
C ILE A 4 -34.14 -4.81 -33.00
N ASN A 5 -34.03 -5.73 -33.96
CA ASN A 5 -33.36 -5.46 -35.25
C ASN A 5 -34.01 -4.33 -36.06
N GLU A 6 -35.34 -4.27 -36.09
CA GLU A 6 -36.08 -3.19 -36.76
C GLU A 6 -35.93 -1.85 -36.00
N GLN A 7 -35.78 -1.88 -34.67
CA GLN A 7 -35.49 -0.68 -33.88
C GLN A 7 -34.08 -0.16 -34.15
N ALA A 8 -33.07 -1.05 -34.19
CA ALA A 8 -31.70 -0.68 -34.52
C ALA A 8 -31.61 -0.03 -35.91
N GLU A 9 -32.28 -0.60 -36.92
CA GLU A 9 -32.36 0.00 -38.26
C GLU A 9 -33.04 1.38 -38.23
N ALA A 10 -34.15 1.51 -37.51
CA ALA A 10 -34.85 2.78 -37.38
C ALA A 10 -33.97 3.86 -36.71
N ILE A 11 -33.17 3.50 -35.71
CA ILE A 11 -32.21 4.39 -35.07
C ILE A 11 -31.12 4.81 -36.06
N LEU A 12 -30.51 3.88 -36.79
CA LEU A 12 -29.44 4.19 -37.74
C LEU A 12 -29.93 5.08 -38.90
N ASP A 13 -31.19 4.92 -39.32
CA ASP A 13 -31.84 5.78 -40.32
C ASP A 13 -32.10 7.22 -39.80
N VAL A 14 -32.17 7.44 -38.48
CA VAL A 14 -32.33 8.79 -37.94
C VAL A 14 -31.06 9.60 -38.19
N GLY A 15 -31.27 10.80 -38.72
CA GLY A 15 -30.18 11.73 -39.01
C GLY A 15 -29.43 11.42 -40.29
N ASP A 16 -29.57 10.21 -40.87
CA ASP A 16 -28.87 9.82 -42.10
C ASP A 16 -29.28 10.72 -43.27
N ARG A 17 -28.25 11.23 -43.95
CA ARG A 17 -28.39 12.13 -45.09
C ARG A 17 -27.42 11.70 -46.17
N PHE A 18 -27.88 10.83 -47.05
CA PHE A 18 -27.18 10.30 -48.24
C PHE A 18 -26.40 11.33 -49.11
N LEU A 19 -26.66 12.65 -48.99
CA LEU A 19 -25.99 13.72 -49.75
C LEU A 19 -25.45 14.88 -48.89
N TRP A 20 -25.52 14.80 -47.55
CA TRP A 20 -25.10 15.86 -46.62
C TRP A 20 -24.35 15.25 -45.43
N GLN A 21 -23.80 16.10 -44.56
CA GLN A 21 -23.27 15.63 -43.28
C GLN A 21 -24.41 15.02 -42.45
N ASP A 22 -24.17 13.83 -41.93
CA ASP A 22 -25.06 13.08 -41.06
C ASP A 22 -25.38 13.88 -39.79
N ASN A 23 -26.60 13.73 -39.26
CA ASN A 23 -27.00 14.35 -38.01
C ASN A 23 -26.89 13.37 -36.84
N TYR A 24 -25.64 13.10 -36.45
CA TYR A 24 -25.29 12.18 -35.37
C TYR A 24 -25.94 12.53 -34.02
N ASP A 25 -26.13 13.81 -33.73
CA ASP A 25 -26.76 14.24 -32.47
C ASP A 25 -28.24 13.83 -32.42
N ALA A 26 -28.96 13.95 -33.54
CA ALA A 26 -30.35 13.48 -33.63
C ALA A 26 -30.47 11.95 -33.56
N ARG A 27 -29.46 11.23 -34.08
CA ARG A 27 -29.41 9.77 -33.95
C ARG A 27 -29.23 9.36 -32.49
N LEU A 28 -28.27 9.96 -31.80
CA LEU A 28 -27.96 9.64 -30.41
C LEU A 28 -29.11 10.04 -29.47
N ASP A 29 -29.74 11.19 -29.71
CA ASP A 29 -30.95 11.63 -29.00
C ASP A 29 -32.09 10.62 -29.16
N HIS A 30 -32.38 10.18 -30.39
CA HIS A 30 -33.40 9.15 -30.61
C HIS A 30 -33.03 7.80 -30.00
N PHE A 31 -31.76 7.42 -30.02
CA PHE A 31 -31.28 6.20 -29.38
C PHE A 31 -31.51 6.24 -27.86
N ALA A 32 -31.14 7.36 -27.21
CA ALA A 32 -31.41 7.62 -25.80
C ALA A 32 -32.90 7.46 -25.45
N GLU A 33 -33.79 8.07 -26.23
CA GLU A 33 -35.23 7.96 -26.04
C GLU A 33 -35.74 6.51 -26.15
N VAL A 34 -35.16 5.70 -27.04
CA VAL A 34 -35.60 4.33 -27.28
C VAL A 34 -35.07 3.41 -26.18
N ILE A 35 -33.78 3.49 -25.87
CA ILE A 35 -33.11 2.56 -24.96
C ILE A 35 -33.60 2.70 -23.52
N GLU A 36 -33.90 3.92 -23.07
CA GLU A 36 -34.41 4.17 -21.71
C GLU A 36 -35.75 3.46 -21.45
N LYS A 37 -36.58 3.30 -22.50
CA LYS A 37 -37.89 2.64 -22.42
C LYS A 37 -37.84 1.11 -22.44
N LEU A 38 -36.67 0.53 -22.70
CA LEU A 38 -36.48 -0.92 -22.77
C LEU A 38 -36.07 -1.49 -21.41
N GLU A 39 -36.39 -2.76 -21.19
CA GLU A 39 -35.89 -3.51 -20.04
C GLU A 39 -34.39 -3.83 -20.22
N PRO A 40 -33.61 -4.07 -19.14
CA PRO A 40 -32.15 -4.22 -19.22
C PRO A 40 -31.66 -5.24 -20.27
N GLN A 41 -32.33 -6.38 -20.40
CA GLN A 41 -31.98 -7.39 -21.40
C GLN A 41 -32.22 -6.90 -22.83
N GLU A 42 -33.34 -6.21 -23.08
CA GLU A 42 -33.67 -5.65 -24.39
C GLU A 42 -32.74 -4.47 -24.75
N ARG A 43 -32.23 -3.73 -23.76
CA ARG A 43 -31.21 -2.69 -23.96
C ARG A 43 -29.90 -3.28 -24.49
N ALA A 44 -29.45 -4.38 -23.89
CA ALA A 44 -28.24 -5.09 -24.32
C ALA A 44 -28.41 -5.66 -25.73
N GLU A 45 -29.55 -6.32 -26.01
CA GLU A 45 -29.88 -6.81 -27.35
C GLU A 45 -29.93 -5.68 -28.39
N LEU A 46 -30.41 -4.49 -28.01
CA LEU A 46 -30.43 -3.33 -28.91
C LEU A 46 -29.03 -2.78 -29.16
N MET A 47 -28.19 -2.67 -28.12
CA MET A 47 -26.81 -2.22 -28.26
C MET A 47 -26.01 -3.17 -29.16
N ASP A 48 -26.13 -4.47 -28.93
CA ASP A 48 -25.55 -5.52 -29.76
C ASP A 48 -25.97 -5.34 -31.23
N ALA A 49 -27.28 -5.25 -31.50
CA ALA A 49 -27.79 -5.05 -32.85
C ALA A 49 -27.32 -3.74 -33.51
N ILE A 50 -27.04 -2.69 -32.74
CA ILE A 50 -26.45 -1.44 -33.24
C ILE A 50 -24.99 -1.66 -33.64
N LEU A 51 -24.17 -2.26 -32.77
CA LEU A 51 -22.74 -2.50 -33.02
C LEU A 51 -22.53 -3.48 -34.19
N ASP A 52 -23.37 -4.49 -34.30
CA ASP A 52 -23.37 -5.45 -35.41
C ASP A 52 -23.66 -4.80 -36.77
N LYS A 53 -24.59 -3.84 -36.80
CA LYS A 53 -25.00 -3.13 -38.02
C LYS A 53 -24.08 -1.96 -38.36
N ASP A 54 -23.54 -1.30 -37.34
CA ASP A 54 -22.65 -0.15 -37.44
C ASP A 54 -21.46 -0.29 -36.48
N GLY A 55 -20.48 -1.11 -36.87
CA GLY A 55 -19.21 -1.25 -36.14
C GLY A 55 -18.35 0.05 -36.11
N GLY A 56 -18.82 1.14 -36.70
CA GLY A 56 -18.23 2.48 -36.57
C GLY A 56 -18.96 3.39 -35.57
N ALA A 57 -19.98 2.90 -34.87
CA ALA A 57 -20.84 3.71 -34.00
C ALA A 57 -20.03 4.43 -32.91
N THR A 58 -19.18 3.70 -32.19
CA THR A 58 -18.32 4.22 -31.10
C THR A 58 -17.28 5.24 -31.56
N MET A 59 -16.95 5.28 -32.85
CA MET A 59 -16.01 6.23 -33.45
C MET A 59 -16.68 7.44 -34.10
N SER A 60 -18.01 7.48 -34.22
CA SER A 60 -18.71 8.47 -35.04
C SER A 60 -19.82 9.22 -34.32
N TRP A 61 -20.82 8.50 -33.80
CA TRP A 61 -22.02 9.09 -33.22
C TRP A 61 -22.29 8.65 -31.77
N LEU A 62 -21.87 7.43 -31.39
CA LEU A 62 -21.93 6.92 -30.02
C LEU A 62 -20.61 7.21 -29.29
N THR A 63 -20.24 8.49 -29.23
CA THR A 63 -18.98 8.95 -28.63
C THR A 63 -19.23 9.61 -27.28
N PRO A 64 -18.30 9.52 -26.31
CA PRO A 64 -18.47 10.16 -25.01
C PRO A 64 -18.65 11.69 -25.09
N GLU A 65 -17.90 12.37 -25.96
CA GLU A 65 -18.05 13.83 -26.15
C GLU A 65 -19.48 14.22 -26.58
N ARG A 66 -20.09 13.45 -27.48
CA ARG A 66 -21.48 13.71 -27.91
C ARG A 66 -22.49 13.41 -26.80
N LEU A 67 -22.31 12.31 -26.07
CA LEU A 67 -23.16 11.98 -24.92
C LEU A 67 -23.13 13.11 -23.89
N ASP A 68 -21.95 13.56 -23.49
CA ASP A 68 -21.78 14.62 -22.50
C ASP A 68 -22.40 15.94 -23.00
N ASN A 69 -22.16 16.34 -24.27
CA ASN A 69 -22.78 17.53 -24.87
C ASN A 69 -24.32 17.48 -24.90
N LEU A 70 -24.91 16.31 -25.18
CA LEU A 70 -26.37 16.15 -25.20
C LEU A 70 -26.98 16.21 -23.79
N VAL A 71 -26.28 15.70 -22.78
CA VAL A 71 -26.68 15.84 -21.37
C VAL A 71 -26.58 17.30 -20.93
N GLU A 72 -25.46 17.97 -21.20
CA GLU A 72 -25.24 19.37 -20.83
C GLU A 72 -26.25 20.33 -21.48
N SER A 73 -26.61 20.07 -22.74
CA SER A 73 -27.64 20.85 -23.44
C SER A 73 -29.07 20.54 -22.98
N GLY A 74 -29.26 19.50 -22.17
CA GLY A 74 -30.56 19.00 -21.73
C GLY A 74 -31.37 18.33 -22.84
N SER A 75 -30.71 17.90 -23.92
CA SER A 75 -31.33 17.14 -25.00
C SER A 75 -31.66 15.73 -24.54
N ILE A 76 -30.73 15.09 -23.81
CA ILE A 76 -30.96 13.83 -23.09
C ILE A 76 -30.78 14.04 -21.58
N THR A 77 -31.37 13.15 -20.79
CA THR A 77 -31.29 13.11 -19.34
C THR A 77 -30.12 12.23 -18.86
N GLY A 78 -29.75 12.37 -17.59
CA GLY A 78 -28.77 11.47 -16.96
C GLY A 78 -29.22 10.01 -16.97
N LEU A 79 -30.51 9.74 -16.76
CA LEU A 79 -31.05 8.37 -16.80
C LEU A 79 -30.93 7.73 -18.20
N GLU A 80 -31.13 8.53 -19.25
CA GLU A 80 -30.93 8.07 -20.63
C GLU A 80 -29.46 7.78 -20.92
N ARG A 81 -28.54 8.63 -20.43
CA ARG A 81 -27.10 8.38 -20.49
C ARG A 81 -26.73 7.08 -19.76
N ASP A 82 -27.23 6.87 -18.54
CA ASP A 82 -26.96 5.68 -17.74
C ASP A 82 -27.47 4.41 -18.45
N ALA A 83 -28.66 4.47 -19.06
CA ALA A 83 -29.21 3.36 -19.84
C ALA A 83 -28.32 2.99 -21.05
N ILE A 84 -27.72 3.98 -21.72
CA ILE A 84 -26.75 3.76 -22.79
C ILE A 84 -25.47 3.11 -22.25
N THR A 85 -24.92 3.66 -21.16
CA THR A 85 -23.69 3.16 -20.53
C THR A 85 -23.87 1.72 -20.04
N ASP A 86 -24.98 1.39 -19.39
CA ASP A 86 -25.30 0.05 -18.91
C ASP A 86 -25.44 -0.95 -20.06
N ALA A 87 -26.08 -0.54 -21.15
CA ALA A 87 -26.23 -1.38 -22.33
C ALA A 87 -24.88 -1.66 -23.01
N PHE A 88 -24.01 -0.66 -23.09
CA PHE A 88 -22.66 -0.81 -23.61
C PHE A 88 -21.81 -1.71 -22.70
N ALA A 89 -21.86 -1.48 -21.40
CA ALA A 89 -21.19 -2.30 -20.38
C ALA A 89 -21.57 -3.77 -20.52
N GLN A 90 -22.86 -4.07 -20.67
CA GLN A 90 -23.34 -5.43 -20.87
C GLN A 90 -22.84 -6.02 -22.20
N ALA A 91 -22.89 -5.28 -23.32
CA ALA A 91 -22.38 -5.74 -24.60
C ALA A 91 -20.88 -6.09 -24.55
N TYR A 92 -20.08 -5.32 -23.80
CA TYR A 92 -18.67 -5.61 -23.56
C TYR A 92 -18.45 -6.87 -22.71
N LEU A 93 -19.23 -7.02 -21.63
CA LEU A 93 -19.16 -8.18 -20.75
C LEU A 93 -19.55 -9.48 -21.47
N ASP A 94 -20.51 -9.40 -22.39
CA ASP A 94 -20.96 -10.52 -23.22
C ASP A 94 -20.01 -10.81 -24.40
N GLY A 95 -19.07 -9.90 -24.69
CA GLY A 95 -18.05 -10.06 -25.72
C GLY A 95 -18.47 -9.58 -27.12
N GLU A 96 -19.59 -8.88 -27.22
CA GLU A 96 -20.10 -8.31 -28.48
C GLU A 96 -19.47 -6.95 -28.80
N ALA A 97 -19.07 -6.20 -27.77
CA ALA A 97 -18.16 -5.05 -27.91
C ALA A 97 -16.74 -5.47 -27.53
N ASP A 98 -15.74 -5.08 -28.32
CA ASP A 98 -14.34 -5.41 -28.04
C ASP A 98 -13.61 -4.29 -27.27
N LEU A 99 -12.33 -4.55 -26.93
CA LEU A 99 -11.51 -3.55 -26.21
C LEU A 99 -11.33 -2.26 -27.02
N VAL A 100 -11.28 -2.32 -28.35
CA VAL A 100 -11.16 -1.12 -29.18
C VAL A 100 -12.44 -0.29 -29.05
N ASP A 101 -13.61 -0.92 -29.11
CA ASP A 101 -14.89 -0.25 -28.90
C ASP A 101 -14.95 0.41 -27.51
N ALA A 102 -14.56 -0.31 -26.46
CA ALA A 102 -14.56 0.22 -25.10
C ALA A 102 -13.59 1.40 -24.92
N LEU A 103 -12.42 1.35 -25.56
CA LEU A 103 -11.47 2.48 -25.54
C LEU A 103 -12.03 3.72 -26.24
N GLN A 104 -12.79 3.55 -27.32
CA GLN A 104 -13.46 4.67 -28.01
C GLN A 104 -14.64 5.21 -27.17
N PHE A 105 -15.46 4.32 -26.62
CA PHE A 105 -16.64 4.67 -25.83
C PHE A 105 -16.29 5.39 -24.52
N THR A 106 -15.22 4.96 -23.85
CA THR A 106 -14.72 5.63 -22.63
C THR A 106 -13.90 6.89 -22.94
N GLY A 107 -13.31 6.98 -24.14
CA GLY A 107 -12.45 8.08 -24.53
C GLY A 107 -11.17 8.18 -23.70
N MET A 108 -10.76 7.10 -23.02
CA MET A 108 -9.66 7.12 -22.04
C MET A 108 -8.36 7.69 -22.60
N PHE A 109 -7.92 7.23 -23.78
CA PHE A 109 -6.69 7.70 -24.45
C PHE A 109 -6.90 8.97 -25.28
N GLY A 110 -8.15 9.40 -25.49
CA GLY A 110 -8.48 10.65 -26.19
C GLY A 110 -8.64 11.84 -25.24
N SER A 111 -8.65 11.59 -23.93
CA SER A 111 -8.83 12.62 -22.91
C SER A 111 -7.64 13.58 -22.87
N SER A 112 -7.92 14.88 -22.69
CA SER A 112 -6.87 15.88 -22.45
C SER A 112 -6.28 15.82 -21.04
N ALA A 113 -6.84 15.00 -20.14
CA ALA A 113 -6.37 14.86 -18.76
C ALA A 113 -5.00 14.15 -18.67
N VAL A 114 -4.72 13.26 -19.62
CA VAL A 114 -3.45 12.51 -19.71
C VAL A 114 -2.80 12.81 -21.05
N GLY A 115 -1.49 12.97 -21.06
CA GLY A 115 -0.71 13.18 -22.27
C GLY A 115 0.67 12.53 -22.18
N PRO A 116 1.55 12.80 -23.16
CA PRO A 116 2.84 12.12 -23.26
C PRO A 116 3.80 12.34 -22.09
N MET A 117 3.50 13.30 -21.20
CA MET A 117 4.28 13.60 -20.01
C MET A 117 3.58 13.16 -18.71
N GLY A 118 2.52 12.35 -18.80
CA GLY A 118 1.66 12.00 -17.66
C GLY A 118 0.44 12.91 -17.56
N LEU A 119 0.04 13.32 -16.35
CA LEU A 119 -1.08 14.24 -16.14
C LEU A 119 -0.81 15.61 -16.77
N MET A 120 -1.80 16.20 -17.45
CA MET A 120 -1.67 17.43 -18.25
C MET A 120 -2.57 18.57 -17.75
N THR A 121 -2.02 19.78 -17.58
CA THR A 121 -2.70 21.01 -17.09
C THR A 121 -3.63 21.57 -18.18
N PRO A 122 -4.96 21.74 -18.01
CA PRO A 122 -5.74 22.03 -16.79
C PRO A 122 -6.39 20.79 -16.16
N GLU A 123 -5.86 20.40 -15.00
CA GLU A 123 -5.81 19.02 -14.48
C GLU A 123 -7.06 18.54 -13.72
N ALA A 124 -7.77 19.39 -12.99
CA ALA A 124 -8.81 18.94 -12.05
C ALA A 124 -10.14 18.55 -12.71
N GLU A 125 -10.77 19.48 -13.45
CA GLU A 125 -12.08 19.26 -14.07
C GLU A 125 -12.03 18.17 -15.14
N GLY A 126 -10.96 18.14 -15.95
CA GLY A 126 -10.78 17.13 -16.99
C GLY A 126 -10.50 15.73 -16.44
N LEU A 127 -9.75 15.63 -15.35
CA LEU A 127 -9.52 14.37 -14.64
C LEU A 127 -10.81 13.88 -13.99
N GLN A 128 -11.54 14.75 -13.29
CA GLN A 128 -12.83 14.40 -12.68
C GLN A 128 -13.81 13.90 -13.73
N ALA A 129 -13.98 14.64 -14.84
CA ALA A 129 -14.88 14.24 -15.92
C ALA A 129 -14.48 12.89 -16.55
N LEU A 130 -13.18 12.59 -16.63
CA LEU A 130 -12.71 11.29 -17.11
C LEU A 130 -13.02 10.16 -16.11
N VAL A 131 -12.78 10.39 -14.82
CA VAL A 131 -13.10 9.41 -13.77
C VAL A 131 -14.60 9.17 -13.70
N ASP A 132 -15.42 10.22 -13.64
CA ASP A 132 -16.89 10.13 -13.61
C ASP A 132 -17.45 9.37 -14.83
N ARG A 133 -16.82 9.55 -16.00
CA ARG A 133 -17.19 8.83 -17.23
C ARG A 133 -16.84 7.33 -17.14
N LEU A 134 -15.68 7.00 -16.58
CA LEU A 134 -15.26 5.61 -16.41
C LEU A 134 -16.10 4.87 -15.37
N VAL A 135 -16.46 5.55 -14.27
CA VAL A 135 -17.44 5.05 -13.29
C VAL A 135 -18.79 4.82 -13.98
N GLY A 136 -19.20 5.74 -14.85
CA GLY A 136 -20.34 5.56 -15.74
C GLY A 136 -21.66 5.76 -15.01
N SER A 137 -22.20 4.70 -14.41
CA SER A 137 -23.47 4.67 -13.68
C SER A 137 -23.32 3.90 -12.36
N ASP A 138 -24.29 4.05 -11.44
CA ASP A 138 -24.31 3.30 -10.17
C ASP A 138 -24.78 1.83 -10.32
N SER A 139 -24.83 1.30 -11.55
CA SER A 139 -25.30 -0.06 -11.81
C SER A 139 -24.22 -1.12 -11.51
N PRO A 140 -24.61 -2.33 -11.05
CA PRO A 140 -23.65 -3.43 -10.89
C PRO A 140 -22.93 -3.81 -12.21
N GLN A 141 -23.60 -3.62 -13.35
CA GLN A 141 -23.05 -3.89 -14.67
C GLN A 141 -21.93 -2.90 -15.03
N ALA A 142 -22.11 -1.61 -14.73
CA ALA A 142 -21.08 -0.60 -14.93
C ALA A 142 -19.81 -0.90 -14.11
N GLY A 143 -19.97 -1.30 -12.84
CA GLY A 143 -18.85 -1.72 -12.01
C GLY A 143 -18.12 -2.96 -12.56
N GLN A 144 -18.85 -4.01 -12.96
CA GLN A 144 -18.25 -5.22 -13.56
C GLN A 144 -17.55 -4.92 -14.89
N PHE A 145 -18.13 -4.04 -15.70
CA PHE A 145 -17.51 -3.55 -16.92
C PHE A 145 -16.20 -2.86 -16.59
N LEU A 146 -16.18 -1.93 -15.63
CA LEU A 146 -14.97 -1.18 -15.28
C LEU A 146 -13.86 -2.08 -14.75
N GLU A 147 -14.19 -3.09 -13.94
CA GLU A 147 -13.24 -4.11 -13.47
C GLU A 147 -12.62 -4.88 -14.65
N LYS A 148 -13.46 -5.43 -15.53
CA LYS A 148 -13.00 -6.20 -16.70
C LYS A 148 -12.20 -5.32 -17.68
N PHE A 149 -12.73 -4.14 -17.99
CA PHE A 149 -12.10 -3.16 -18.87
C PHE A 149 -10.73 -2.75 -18.33
N THR A 150 -10.61 -2.47 -17.04
CA THR A 150 -9.32 -2.14 -16.41
C THR A 150 -8.34 -3.29 -16.54
N ALA A 151 -8.76 -4.53 -16.24
CA ALA A 151 -7.90 -5.71 -16.40
C ALA A 151 -7.40 -5.86 -17.85
N ASP A 152 -8.30 -5.74 -18.83
CA ASP A 152 -7.96 -5.85 -20.25
C ASP A 152 -7.02 -4.71 -20.71
N VAL A 153 -7.23 -3.48 -20.25
CA VAL A 153 -6.37 -2.33 -20.57
C VAL A 153 -4.98 -2.48 -19.95
N LEU A 154 -4.90 -2.93 -18.71
CA LEU A 154 -3.63 -3.19 -18.04
C LEU A 154 -2.84 -4.25 -18.81
N GLU A 155 -3.46 -5.40 -19.09
CA GLU A 155 -2.79 -6.52 -19.75
C GLU A 155 -2.40 -6.20 -21.20
N GLN A 156 -3.29 -5.57 -21.98
CA GLN A 156 -3.14 -5.47 -23.43
C GLN A 156 -2.57 -4.12 -23.90
N ARG A 157 -2.54 -3.09 -23.04
CA ARG A 157 -2.12 -1.73 -23.42
C ARG A 157 -1.06 -1.13 -22.52
N LEU A 158 -1.24 -1.17 -21.20
CA LEU A 158 -0.41 -0.40 -20.27
C LEU A 158 0.80 -1.19 -19.76
N LEU A 159 0.64 -2.48 -19.45
CA LEU A 159 1.68 -3.33 -18.85
C LEU A 159 2.23 -4.37 -19.85
N VAL A 160 2.28 -4.01 -21.13
CA VAL A 160 2.81 -4.85 -22.20
C VAL A 160 4.35 -4.79 -22.28
N ASP A 161 4.97 -5.87 -22.73
CA ASP A 161 6.40 -5.93 -23.05
C ASP A 161 6.61 -6.20 -24.57
N PRO A 162 7.29 -5.31 -25.32
CA PRO A 162 7.84 -4.02 -24.89
C PRO A 162 6.75 -2.96 -24.63
N PRO A 163 7.01 -1.99 -23.72
CA PRO A 163 6.08 -0.91 -23.43
C PRO A 163 5.67 -0.11 -24.67
N MET A 164 4.36 0.15 -24.80
CA MET A 164 3.82 1.02 -25.85
C MET A 164 3.87 2.51 -25.49
N MET A 165 3.90 2.83 -24.20
CA MET A 165 3.90 4.18 -23.63
C MET A 165 5.12 4.34 -22.72
N ASN A 166 5.47 5.60 -22.42
CA ASN A 166 6.46 5.85 -21.39
C ASN A 166 5.85 5.69 -19.99
N ILE A 167 6.70 5.60 -18.97
CA ILE A 167 6.27 5.31 -17.60
C ILE A 167 5.34 6.40 -17.02
N SER A 168 5.54 7.67 -17.40
CA SER A 168 4.70 8.79 -16.93
C SER A 168 3.29 8.71 -17.50
N GLU A 169 3.17 8.41 -18.79
CA GLU A 169 1.88 8.18 -19.44
C GLU A 169 1.18 6.91 -18.91
N GLN A 170 1.93 5.83 -18.70
CA GLN A 170 1.42 4.61 -18.04
C GLN A 170 0.88 4.90 -16.64
N GLY A 171 1.69 5.54 -15.79
CA GLY A 171 1.33 5.85 -14.40
C GLY A 171 0.09 6.73 -14.30
N ALA A 172 -0.04 7.72 -15.18
CA ALA A 172 -1.24 8.57 -15.24
C ALA A 172 -2.50 7.78 -15.63
N HIS A 173 -2.43 6.98 -16.71
CA HIS A 173 -3.57 6.18 -17.15
C HIS A 173 -3.98 5.11 -16.13
N ILE A 174 -3.02 4.41 -15.54
CA ILE A 174 -3.27 3.46 -14.46
C ILE A 174 -3.91 4.19 -13.28
N GLY A 175 -3.36 5.35 -12.89
CA GLY A 175 -3.89 6.11 -11.77
C GLY A 175 -5.34 6.55 -11.95
N VAL A 176 -5.74 6.94 -13.17
CA VAL A 176 -7.14 7.22 -13.51
C VAL A 176 -8.01 5.96 -13.33
N LEU A 177 -7.57 4.82 -13.85
CA LEU A 177 -8.34 3.57 -13.74
C LEU A 177 -8.52 3.12 -12.29
N LEU A 178 -7.46 3.18 -11.48
CA LEU A 178 -7.52 2.81 -10.06
C LEU A 178 -8.45 3.75 -9.27
N ASN A 179 -8.42 5.04 -9.54
CA ASN A 179 -9.34 5.99 -8.91
C ASN A 179 -10.80 5.77 -9.34
N ALA A 180 -11.04 5.42 -10.61
CA ALA A 180 -12.38 5.07 -11.06
C ALA A 180 -12.90 3.79 -10.39
N LEU A 181 -12.05 2.77 -10.24
CA LEU A 181 -12.40 1.54 -9.52
C LEU A 181 -12.69 1.81 -8.04
N GLU A 182 -11.88 2.64 -7.39
CA GLU A 182 -12.09 3.05 -6.00
C GLU A 182 -13.47 3.71 -5.83
N GLN A 183 -13.82 4.64 -6.71
CA GLN A 183 -15.13 5.31 -6.67
C GLN A 183 -16.30 4.38 -6.99
N SER A 184 -16.10 3.38 -7.85
CA SER A 184 -17.15 2.45 -8.27
C SER A 184 -17.42 1.33 -7.25
N GLY A 185 -16.38 0.79 -6.61
CA GLY A 185 -16.49 -0.40 -5.77
C GLY A 185 -15.40 -0.55 -4.69
N GLY A 186 -14.60 0.49 -4.47
CA GLY A 186 -13.52 0.52 -3.50
C GLY A 186 -12.36 -0.42 -3.83
N THR A 187 -11.53 -0.69 -2.83
CA THR A 187 -10.39 -1.61 -2.86
C THR A 187 -10.74 -3.01 -3.36
N GLN A 188 -11.97 -3.48 -3.18
CA GLN A 188 -12.42 -4.77 -3.71
C GLN A 188 -12.48 -4.78 -5.25
N ALA A 189 -12.94 -3.68 -5.88
CA ALA A 189 -12.97 -3.57 -7.33
C ALA A 189 -11.55 -3.48 -7.91
N ILE A 190 -10.66 -2.76 -7.21
CA ILE A 190 -9.22 -2.75 -7.54
C ILE A 190 -8.64 -4.17 -7.46
N HIS A 191 -8.89 -4.88 -6.36
CA HIS A 191 -8.41 -6.26 -6.19
C HIS A 191 -8.87 -7.18 -7.33
N ASN A 192 -10.15 -7.11 -7.72
CA ASN A 192 -10.70 -7.91 -8.80
C ASN A 192 -10.00 -7.63 -10.14
N ALA A 193 -9.76 -6.34 -10.45
CA ALA A 193 -9.10 -5.94 -11.69
C ALA A 193 -7.61 -6.33 -11.73
N LEU A 194 -6.92 -6.28 -10.59
CA LEU A 194 -5.48 -6.60 -10.50
C LEU A 194 -5.20 -8.10 -10.31
N GLY A 195 -6.19 -8.90 -9.92
CA GLY A 195 -6.01 -10.31 -9.55
C GLY A 195 -5.46 -11.22 -10.66
N GLY A 196 -5.58 -10.81 -11.92
CA GLY A 196 -5.05 -11.54 -13.08
C GLY A 196 -3.59 -11.27 -13.42
N LEU A 197 -2.94 -10.27 -12.80
CA LEU A 197 -1.60 -9.84 -13.19
C LEU A 197 -0.52 -10.86 -12.78
N THR A 198 0.44 -11.09 -13.69
CA THR A 198 1.68 -11.82 -13.37
C THR A 198 2.58 -11.01 -12.43
N THR A 199 3.60 -11.65 -11.84
CA THR A 199 4.58 -10.95 -11.00
C THR A 199 5.26 -9.80 -11.76
N GLU A 200 5.68 -10.03 -13.01
CA GLU A 200 6.32 -9.01 -13.82
C GLU A 200 5.39 -7.84 -14.14
N GLN A 201 4.10 -8.13 -14.37
CA GLN A 201 3.10 -7.08 -14.57
C GLN A 201 2.83 -6.30 -13.29
N ARG A 202 2.84 -6.94 -12.11
CA ARG A 202 2.74 -6.24 -10.83
C ARG A 202 3.94 -5.34 -10.57
N ASP A 203 5.15 -5.79 -10.90
CA ASP A 203 6.35 -4.96 -10.80
C ASP A 203 6.27 -3.74 -11.73
N ALA A 204 5.81 -3.95 -12.96
CA ALA A 204 5.57 -2.87 -13.91
C ALA A 204 4.48 -1.91 -13.43
N LEU A 205 3.41 -2.42 -12.82
CA LEU A 205 2.36 -1.63 -12.19
C LEU A 205 2.94 -0.76 -11.08
N TYR A 206 3.66 -1.35 -10.13
CA TYR A 206 4.27 -0.63 -9.00
C TYR A 206 5.26 0.43 -9.50
N ALA A 207 6.08 0.12 -10.50
CA ALA A 207 6.99 1.08 -11.12
C ALA A 207 6.25 2.26 -11.76
N ALA A 208 5.15 1.99 -12.48
CA ALA A 208 4.37 3.03 -13.13
C ALA A 208 3.67 3.95 -12.13
N VAL A 209 3.05 3.42 -11.07
CA VAL A 209 2.33 4.24 -10.08
C VAL A 209 3.22 4.75 -8.95
N GLY A 210 4.42 4.20 -8.80
CA GLY A 210 5.40 4.57 -7.79
C GLY A 210 5.75 6.05 -7.84
N GLN A 211 6.56 6.50 -8.81
CA GLN A 211 6.91 7.92 -8.88
C GLN A 211 5.75 8.79 -9.38
N GLU A 212 5.08 8.33 -10.43
CA GLU A 212 4.12 9.15 -11.19
C GLU A 212 2.81 9.32 -10.42
N GLY A 213 2.46 8.35 -9.56
CA GLY A 213 1.29 8.42 -8.68
C GLY A 213 1.31 9.59 -7.71
N LEU A 214 2.50 10.09 -7.33
CA LEU A 214 2.62 11.28 -6.49
C LEU A 214 1.96 12.52 -7.10
N SER A 215 1.82 12.56 -8.43
CA SER A 215 1.13 13.65 -9.13
C SER A 215 -0.36 13.73 -8.79
N PHE A 216 -0.99 12.62 -8.38
CA PHE A 216 -2.39 12.61 -7.92
C PHE A 216 -2.56 13.27 -6.55
N GLY A 217 -1.50 13.30 -5.74
CA GLY A 217 -1.45 14.02 -4.46
C GLY A 217 -1.08 15.50 -4.59
N ALA A 218 -1.01 16.04 -5.80
CA ALA A 218 -0.62 17.43 -6.01
C ALA A 218 -1.68 18.41 -5.48
N PRO A 219 -1.30 19.56 -4.89
CA PRO A 219 -2.27 20.52 -4.31
C PRO A 219 -3.33 21.03 -5.30
N GLN A 220 -3.06 20.98 -6.60
CA GLN A 220 -4.01 21.39 -7.66
C GLN A 220 -5.18 20.41 -7.80
N LEU A 221 -5.05 19.18 -7.30
CA LEU A 221 -6.07 18.14 -7.33
C LEU A 221 -6.80 17.98 -6.00
N GLU A 222 -6.51 18.85 -5.03
CA GLU A 222 -7.23 18.86 -3.76
C GLU A 222 -8.74 19.10 -3.98
N GLY A 223 -9.57 18.18 -3.48
CA GLY A 223 -11.03 18.23 -3.64
C GLY A 223 -11.58 17.60 -4.93
N VAL A 224 -10.73 17.06 -5.80
CA VAL A 224 -11.14 16.33 -7.02
C VAL A 224 -11.64 14.91 -6.70
N GLY A 225 -11.36 14.41 -5.49
CA GLY A 225 -11.75 13.06 -5.07
C GLY A 225 -10.88 11.97 -5.69
N VAL A 226 -9.62 12.27 -5.97
CA VAL A 226 -8.61 11.30 -6.40
C VAL A 226 -7.55 11.12 -5.33
N THR A 227 -7.03 9.90 -5.24
CA THR A 227 -6.01 9.43 -4.31
C THR A 227 -4.78 8.99 -5.08
N ASP A 228 -3.62 9.04 -4.43
CA ASP A 228 -2.39 8.47 -4.95
C ASP A 228 -2.59 6.99 -5.32
N PRO A 229 -2.40 6.59 -6.59
CA PRO A 229 -2.63 5.21 -7.00
C PRO A 229 -1.73 4.19 -6.31
N MET A 230 -0.53 4.57 -5.86
CA MET A 230 0.31 3.66 -5.07
C MET A 230 -0.29 3.44 -3.68
N GLU A 231 -0.88 4.47 -3.07
CA GLU A 231 -1.61 4.34 -1.81
C GLU A 231 -2.80 3.38 -1.96
N LEU A 232 -3.59 3.53 -3.03
CA LEU A 232 -4.71 2.62 -3.34
C LEU A 232 -4.24 1.17 -3.54
N VAL A 233 -3.10 0.95 -4.21
CA VAL A 233 -2.50 -0.38 -4.35
C VAL A 233 -2.12 -0.97 -3.00
N ILE A 234 -1.47 -0.19 -2.12
CA ILE A 234 -1.06 -0.66 -0.79
C ILE A 234 -2.29 -1.01 0.07
N GLN A 235 -3.31 -0.14 0.10
CA GLN A 235 -4.58 -0.37 0.80
C GLN A 235 -5.27 -1.64 0.28
N THR A 236 -5.29 -1.84 -1.04
CA THR A 236 -5.88 -3.03 -1.65
C THR A 236 -5.17 -4.31 -1.22
N VAL A 237 -3.84 -4.31 -1.16
CA VAL A 237 -3.07 -5.48 -0.70
C VAL A 237 -3.24 -5.68 0.81
N ALA A 238 -3.34 -4.62 1.60
CA ALA A 238 -3.62 -4.70 3.03
C ALA A 238 -4.95 -5.41 3.31
N GLU A 239 -6.01 -5.03 2.60
CA GLU A 239 -7.37 -5.56 2.84
C GLU A 239 -7.65 -6.91 2.17
N HIS A 240 -7.20 -7.09 0.93
CA HIS A 240 -7.61 -8.23 0.08
C HIS A 240 -6.44 -9.10 -0.40
N GLY A 241 -5.20 -8.63 -0.23
CA GLY A 241 -4.01 -9.32 -0.68
C GLY A 241 -3.71 -10.59 0.12
N THR A 242 -2.98 -11.51 -0.50
CA THR A 242 -2.38 -12.63 0.25
C THR A 242 -1.11 -12.17 0.96
N ALA A 243 -0.66 -12.95 1.94
CA ALA A 243 0.62 -12.67 2.60
C ALA A 243 1.82 -12.64 1.62
N ALA A 244 1.75 -13.40 0.52
CA ALA A 244 2.76 -13.34 -0.53
C ALA A 244 2.70 -12.03 -1.33
N ASP A 245 1.51 -11.50 -1.58
CA ASP A 245 1.35 -10.19 -2.23
C ASP A 245 1.85 -9.06 -1.33
N ALA A 246 1.56 -9.14 -0.01
CA ALA A 246 2.06 -8.19 0.98
C ALA A 246 3.59 -8.21 1.08
N LEU A 247 4.20 -9.40 1.17
CA LEU A 247 5.65 -9.54 1.20
C LEU A 247 6.30 -8.96 -0.06
N HIS A 248 5.77 -9.31 -1.24
CA HIS A 248 6.29 -8.82 -2.50
C HIS A 248 6.22 -7.29 -2.61
N LEU A 249 5.12 -6.69 -2.15
CA LEU A 249 4.97 -5.24 -2.09
C LEU A 249 5.98 -4.58 -1.13
N VAL A 250 6.21 -5.16 0.05
CA VAL A 250 7.21 -4.64 1.00
C VAL A 250 8.63 -4.74 0.44
N GLU A 251 8.97 -5.83 -0.23
CA GLU A 251 10.27 -5.98 -0.90
C GLU A 251 10.44 -4.94 -2.00
N TYR A 252 9.41 -4.68 -2.80
CA TYR A 252 9.41 -3.60 -3.79
C TYR A 252 9.65 -2.22 -3.15
N VAL A 253 8.95 -1.92 -2.05
CA VAL A 253 9.10 -0.66 -1.29
C VAL A 253 10.53 -0.51 -0.76
N GLY A 254 11.12 -1.58 -0.24
CA GLY A 254 12.51 -1.61 0.23
C GLY A 254 13.49 -1.24 -0.88
N GLN A 255 13.31 -1.79 -2.07
CA GLN A 255 14.19 -1.57 -3.22
C GLN A 255 14.02 -0.20 -3.89
N ASN A 256 12.87 0.46 -3.74
CA ASN A 256 12.51 1.68 -4.48
C ASN A 256 12.21 2.89 -3.56
N SER A 257 12.74 2.87 -2.34
CA SER A 257 12.36 3.80 -1.28
C SER A 257 12.71 5.27 -1.55
N SER A 258 13.86 5.55 -2.16
CA SER A 258 14.55 6.85 -2.11
C SER A 258 13.94 8.03 -2.89
N ASP A 259 12.86 7.82 -3.66
CA ASP A 259 12.14 8.91 -4.37
C ASP A 259 10.62 8.70 -4.43
N GLN A 260 10.15 7.46 -4.23
CA GLN A 260 8.73 7.11 -4.32
C GLN A 260 8.01 7.14 -2.96
N PHE A 261 8.73 6.88 -1.86
CA PHE A 261 8.13 6.75 -0.52
C PHE A 261 8.60 7.83 0.45
N TYR A 262 9.66 8.55 0.08
CA TYR A 262 10.14 9.72 0.81
C TYR A 262 10.07 10.96 -0.09
N GLY A 263 9.53 12.06 0.45
CA GLY A 263 9.44 13.35 -0.20
C GLY A 263 10.56 14.32 0.20
N VAL A 264 10.27 15.63 0.10
CA VAL A 264 11.24 16.69 0.39
C VAL A 264 11.73 16.59 1.84
N GLY A 265 13.05 16.56 2.01
CA GLY A 265 13.68 16.44 3.33
C GLY A 265 13.71 15.01 3.87
N ASN A 266 13.53 14.00 3.01
CA ASN A 266 13.54 12.58 3.37
C ASN A 266 12.40 12.16 4.31
N LYS A 267 11.29 12.90 4.28
CA LYS A 267 10.09 12.60 5.06
C LYS A 267 9.20 11.57 4.34
N PRO A 268 8.62 10.58 5.03
CA PRO A 268 7.66 9.66 4.43
C PRO A 268 6.51 10.41 3.74
N VAL A 269 6.05 9.88 2.59
CA VAL A 269 4.84 10.39 1.92
C VAL A 269 3.62 9.97 2.75
N PRO A 270 2.81 10.91 3.29
CA PRO A 270 1.82 10.60 4.32
C PRO A 270 0.84 9.48 3.97
N GLY A 271 0.11 9.59 2.85
CA GLY A 271 -0.90 8.60 2.47
C GLY A 271 -0.33 7.20 2.23
N ARG A 272 0.85 7.11 1.61
CA ARG A 272 1.56 5.83 1.44
C ARG A 272 2.05 5.25 2.75
N ALA A 273 2.56 6.08 3.66
CA ALA A 273 3.04 5.66 4.97
C ALA A 273 1.90 5.13 5.86
N ASP A 274 0.74 5.79 5.83
CA ASP A 274 -0.46 5.35 6.54
C ASP A 274 -0.96 4.00 5.97
N ALA A 275 -1.04 3.88 4.64
CA ALA A 275 -1.40 2.62 3.98
C ALA A 275 -0.39 1.49 4.26
N LEU A 276 0.91 1.78 4.34
CA LEU A 276 1.93 0.79 4.73
C LEU A 276 1.78 0.37 6.19
N SER A 277 1.33 1.27 7.07
CA SER A 277 1.03 0.94 8.46
C SER A 277 -0.17 -0.02 8.53
N GLU A 278 -1.21 0.21 7.72
CA GLU A 278 -2.34 -0.71 7.53
C GLU A 278 -1.90 -2.09 7.02
N LEU A 279 -1.06 -2.12 5.99
CA LEU A 279 -0.47 -3.35 5.45
C LEU A 279 0.29 -4.13 6.52
N PHE A 280 1.14 -3.44 7.28
CA PHE A 280 1.89 -4.05 8.38
C PHE A 280 0.93 -4.66 9.40
N ILE A 281 -0.08 -3.91 9.84
CA ILE A 281 -1.00 -4.38 10.88
C ILE A 281 -1.82 -5.59 10.39
N ALA A 282 -2.24 -5.59 9.14
CA ALA A 282 -2.99 -6.70 8.55
C ALA A 282 -2.15 -7.98 8.38
N HIS A 283 -0.87 -7.86 8.03
CA HIS A 283 -0.01 -8.99 7.65
C HIS A 283 1.22 -9.21 8.57
N GLY A 284 1.27 -8.52 9.71
CA GLY A 284 2.47 -8.33 10.55
C GLY A 284 3.16 -9.63 10.96
N ASP A 285 2.40 -10.61 11.43
CA ASP A 285 2.95 -11.92 11.81
C ASP A 285 3.72 -12.58 10.66
N THR A 286 3.19 -12.49 9.44
CA THR A 286 3.81 -13.12 8.27
C THR A 286 4.96 -12.29 7.74
N LEU A 287 4.80 -10.96 7.67
CA LEU A 287 5.85 -10.04 7.25
C LEU A 287 7.07 -10.13 8.18
N LEU A 288 6.87 -10.05 9.50
CA LEU A 288 7.94 -10.20 10.49
C LEU A 288 8.61 -11.57 10.37
N ARG A 289 7.83 -12.62 10.13
CA ARG A 289 8.38 -13.97 10.00
C ARG A 289 9.23 -14.14 8.74
N ASP A 290 8.73 -13.66 7.61
CA ASP A 290 9.32 -13.91 6.29
C ASP A 290 10.44 -12.91 5.96
N LEU A 291 10.39 -11.70 6.54
CA LEU A 291 11.49 -10.72 6.47
C LEU A 291 12.59 -10.94 7.52
N THR A 292 12.45 -11.94 8.39
CA THR A 292 13.53 -12.48 9.24
C THR A 292 13.86 -13.94 8.87
N PRO A 293 14.31 -14.19 7.62
CA PRO A 293 14.56 -15.53 7.14
C PRO A 293 15.74 -16.17 7.89
N LEU A 294 15.60 -17.45 8.25
CA LEU A 294 16.59 -18.17 9.07
C LEU A 294 17.75 -18.78 8.25
N ASP A 295 17.69 -18.71 6.91
CA ASP A 295 18.67 -19.33 6.01
C ASP A 295 19.37 -18.27 5.14
N PRO A 296 20.67 -18.00 5.36
CA PRO A 296 21.47 -17.05 4.59
C PRO A 296 21.85 -17.66 3.23
N THR A 297 20.85 -17.80 2.35
CA THR A 297 21.10 -18.18 0.96
C THR A 297 21.44 -16.95 0.12
N HIS A 298 22.32 -17.12 -0.87
CA HIS A 298 22.63 -16.09 -1.85
C HIS A 298 21.38 -15.77 -2.69
N THR A 299 21.11 -14.49 -2.94
CA THR A 299 19.97 -14.08 -3.77
C THR A 299 20.15 -14.56 -5.21
N VAL A 300 19.24 -15.39 -5.70
CA VAL A 300 19.32 -15.94 -7.06
C VAL A 300 19.18 -14.81 -8.08
N GLY A 301 20.20 -14.62 -8.93
CA GLY A 301 20.18 -13.61 -10.00
C GLY A 301 20.80 -12.26 -9.65
N SER A 302 21.22 -12.04 -8.40
CA SER A 302 21.98 -10.84 -8.02
C SER A 302 23.35 -10.79 -8.73
N SER A 303 23.73 -9.62 -9.25
CA SER A 303 25.09 -9.34 -9.73
C SER A 303 26.08 -9.01 -8.61
N ASN A 304 25.58 -8.80 -7.39
CA ASN A 304 26.38 -8.62 -6.19
C ASN A 304 26.53 -9.98 -5.48
N GLU A 305 27.76 -10.52 -5.46
CA GLU A 305 28.10 -11.81 -4.82
C GLU A 305 27.93 -11.78 -3.29
N GLU A 306 27.82 -10.59 -2.69
CA GLU A 306 27.55 -10.38 -1.26
C GLU A 306 26.06 -10.22 -0.94
N SER A 307 25.18 -10.21 -1.95
CA SER A 307 23.73 -10.13 -1.72
C SER A 307 23.19 -11.44 -1.18
N THR A 308 22.61 -11.36 0.01
CA THR A 308 21.93 -12.47 0.66
C THR A 308 20.45 -12.15 0.78
N VAL A 309 19.61 -13.19 0.72
CA VAL A 309 18.17 -13.07 0.97
C VAL A 309 17.93 -12.44 2.35
N VAL A 310 18.76 -12.78 3.34
CA VAL A 310 18.74 -12.16 4.67
C VAL A 310 18.97 -10.66 4.57
N GLY A 311 20.04 -10.19 3.92
CA GLY A 311 20.33 -8.76 3.83
C GLY A 311 19.24 -7.95 3.15
N GLU A 312 18.69 -8.45 2.05
CA GLU A 312 17.60 -7.79 1.31
C GLU A 312 16.31 -7.75 2.12
N SER A 313 15.95 -8.84 2.80
CA SER A 313 14.77 -8.89 3.68
C SER A 313 14.89 -7.94 4.88
N LEU A 314 16.06 -7.89 5.53
CA LEU A 314 16.28 -7.00 6.67
C LEU A 314 16.28 -5.53 6.24
N ALA A 315 16.85 -5.19 5.08
CA ALA A 315 16.77 -3.85 4.52
C ALA A 315 15.33 -3.42 4.21
N ALA A 316 14.53 -4.33 3.64
CA ALA A 316 13.12 -4.08 3.38
C ALA A 316 12.33 -3.85 4.68
N LEU A 317 12.58 -4.67 5.72
CA LEU A 317 11.96 -4.50 7.03
C LEU A 317 12.38 -3.21 7.73
N SER A 318 13.66 -2.84 7.67
CA SER A 318 14.18 -1.58 8.23
C SER A 318 13.48 -0.39 7.59
N ASN A 319 13.40 -0.37 6.26
CA ASN A 319 12.71 0.69 5.55
C ASN A 319 11.20 0.73 5.86
N LEU A 320 10.55 -0.42 5.97
CA LEU A 320 9.14 -0.50 6.35
C LEU A 320 8.92 0.10 7.75
N ILE A 321 9.77 -0.22 8.73
CA ILE A 321 9.70 0.34 10.09
C ILE A 321 9.91 1.87 10.09
N ARG A 322 10.84 2.38 9.28
CA ARG A 322 11.05 3.83 9.11
C ARG A 322 9.82 4.55 8.55
N LEU A 323 9.16 3.94 7.56
CA LEU A 323 7.97 4.51 6.93
C LEU A 323 6.73 4.44 7.84
N THR A 324 6.72 3.52 8.80
CA THR A 324 5.53 3.21 9.61
C THR A 324 5.75 3.53 11.09
N ALA A 325 6.35 2.61 11.83
CA ALA A 325 6.54 2.65 13.27
C ALA A 325 7.34 3.87 13.76
N LEU A 326 8.41 4.25 13.05
CA LEU A 326 9.27 5.39 13.41
C LEU A 326 8.90 6.68 12.67
N ASN A 327 7.83 6.66 11.87
CA ASN A 327 7.33 7.85 11.20
C ASN A 327 6.53 8.71 12.21
N PRO A 328 7.01 9.93 12.54
CA PRO A 328 6.32 10.78 13.51
C PRO A 328 4.95 11.26 13.05
N ASP A 329 4.74 11.31 11.73
CA ASP A 329 3.48 11.75 11.14
C ASP A 329 2.48 10.57 11.00
N SER A 330 2.87 9.32 11.35
CA SER A 330 1.98 8.15 11.30
C SER A 330 1.04 8.12 12.49
N ALA A 331 -0.27 8.10 12.22
CA ALA A 331 -1.29 7.94 13.25
C ALA A 331 -1.29 6.54 13.89
N ARG A 332 -0.61 5.56 13.27
CA ARG A 332 -0.63 4.14 13.65
C ARG A 332 0.75 3.59 14.01
N GLY A 333 1.74 4.48 14.17
CA GLY A 333 3.12 4.09 14.51
C GLY A 333 3.19 3.19 15.75
N GLY A 334 2.43 3.52 16.80
CA GLY A 334 2.34 2.72 18.03
C GLY A 334 1.76 1.32 17.82
N GLU A 335 0.72 1.15 17.01
CA GLU A 335 0.17 -0.17 16.69
C GLU A 335 1.20 -1.07 15.98
N VAL A 336 2.00 -0.49 15.08
CA VAL A 336 3.08 -1.20 14.40
C VAL A 336 4.20 -1.56 15.37
N MET A 337 4.56 -0.65 16.27
CA MET A 337 5.57 -0.90 17.32
C MET A 337 5.13 -1.97 18.33
N ASP A 338 3.85 -2.01 18.69
CA ASP A 338 3.29 -3.06 19.56
C ASP A 338 3.40 -4.45 18.91
N LEU A 339 3.09 -4.58 17.61
CA LEU A 339 3.25 -5.84 16.87
C LEU A 339 4.71 -6.29 16.82
N LEU A 340 5.63 -5.35 16.58
CA LEU A 340 7.06 -5.62 16.62
C LEU A 340 7.51 -6.07 18.02
N GLY A 341 7.04 -5.38 19.05
CA GLY A 341 7.31 -5.69 20.46
C GLY A 341 6.79 -7.07 20.87
N GLU A 342 5.59 -7.44 20.43
CA GLU A 342 4.99 -8.76 20.63
C GLU A 342 5.85 -9.86 19.98
N PHE A 343 6.21 -9.69 18.72
CA PHE A 343 7.05 -10.64 17.99
C PHE A 343 8.41 -10.84 18.66
N VAL A 344 9.08 -9.76 19.06
CA VAL A 344 10.37 -9.83 19.75
C VAL A 344 10.23 -10.50 21.11
N SER A 345 9.23 -10.10 21.90
CA SER A 345 8.98 -10.64 23.24
C SER A 345 8.71 -12.15 23.21
N ASP A 346 7.93 -12.61 22.24
CA ASP A 346 7.62 -14.03 22.10
C ASP A 346 8.87 -14.84 21.72
N ASN A 347 9.72 -14.32 20.84
CA ASN A 347 10.99 -14.97 20.50
C ASN A 347 12.00 -14.95 21.67
N ILE A 348 12.07 -13.88 22.47
CA ILE A 348 12.88 -13.84 23.70
C ILE A 348 12.41 -14.89 24.70
N ARG A 349 11.09 -15.01 24.88
CA ARG A 349 10.52 -16.02 25.79
C ARG A 349 10.88 -17.45 25.36
N VAL A 350 10.83 -17.74 24.06
CA VAL A 350 11.28 -19.03 23.50
C VAL A 350 12.78 -19.21 23.71
N SER A 351 13.59 -18.20 23.42
CA SER A 351 15.06 -18.22 23.59
C SER A 351 15.49 -18.51 25.04
N ASN A 352 14.75 -17.99 26.01
CA ASN A 352 15.02 -18.15 27.45
C ASN A 352 14.53 -19.49 28.04
N GLN A 353 13.91 -20.37 27.25
CA GLN A 353 13.51 -21.70 27.72
C GLN A 353 14.74 -22.58 28.02
N PRO A 354 14.65 -23.47 29.02
CA PRO A 354 15.71 -24.44 29.27
C PRO A 354 15.85 -25.40 28.08
N GLU A 355 17.08 -25.54 27.59
CA GLU A 355 17.40 -26.45 26.49
C GLU A 355 17.16 -27.92 26.89
N ASN A 356 16.43 -28.61 26.04
CA ASN A 356 16.28 -30.05 26.00
C ASN A 356 16.46 -30.51 24.55
N GLY A 357 16.77 -31.79 24.33
CA GLY A 357 17.14 -32.28 22.98
C GLY A 357 16.11 -32.03 21.87
N ASP A 358 14.86 -31.71 22.22
CA ASP A 358 13.77 -31.49 21.27
C ASP A 358 13.55 -30.01 20.92
N ASN A 359 13.95 -29.05 21.77
CA ASN A 359 13.71 -27.61 21.58
C ASN A 359 14.94 -26.79 21.19
N VAL A 360 16.13 -27.39 21.07
CA VAL A 360 17.39 -26.67 20.73
C VAL A 360 17.26 -25.86 19.44
N ARG A 361 16.62 -26.42 18.41
CA ARG A 361 16.44 -25.74 17.12
C ARG A 361 15.50 -24.55 17.25
N GLU A 362 14.37 -24.72 17.91
CA GLU A 362 13.37 -23.68 18.13
C GLU A 362 13.95 -22.50 18.94
N ILE A 363 14.71 -22.81 19.98
CA ILE A 363 15.46 -21.83 20.77
C ILE A 363 16.46 -21.07 19.90
N GLY A 364 17.21 -21.77 19.04
CA GLY A 364 18.15 -21.17 18.10
C GLY A 364 17.47 -20.23 17.11
N ASP A 365 16.42 -20.71 16.44
CA ASP A 365 15.64 -19.95 15.46
C ASP A 365 15.05 -18.67 16.09
N ALA A 366 14.50 -18.77 17.30
CA ALA A 366 13.96 -17.61 18.02
C ALA A 366 15.06 -16.60 18.40
N THR A 367 16.21 -17.09 18.85
CA THR A 367 17.38 -16.25 19.16
C THR A 367 17.86 -15.48 17.93
N THR A 368 17.90 -16.14 16.76
CA THR A 368 18.27 -15.52 15.49
C THR A 368 17.31 -14.40 15.09
N ARG A 369 15.99 -14.63 15.21
CA ARG A 369 14.98 -13.61 14.87
C ARG A 369 15.09 -12.37 15.76
N VAL A 370 15.34 -12.54 17.06
CA VAL A 370 15.60 -11.41 17.98
C VAL A 370 16.83 -10.62 17.52
N ALA A 371 17.91 -11.31 17.14
CA ALA A 371 19.13 -10.67 16.63
C ALA A 371 18.90 -9.86 15.35
N MET A 372 18.13 -10.42 14.41
CA MET A 372 17.74 -9.76 13.17
C MET A 372 16.92 -8.50 13.41
N ILE A 373 15.88 -8.56 14.27
CA ILE A 373 15.08 -7.38 14.61
C ILE A 373 15.94 -6.31 15.30
N GLY A 374 16.87 -6.71 16.16
CA GLY A 374 17.84 -5.78 16.74
C GLY A 374 18.63 -5.01 15.67
N ALA A 375 19.21 -5.72 14.72
CA ALA A 375 19.97 -5.10 13.63
C ALA A 375 19.10 -4.17 12.75
N VAL A 376 17.90 -4.61 12.42
CA VAL A 376 16.92 -3.84 11.65
C VAL A 376 16.52 -2.55 12.38
N MET A 377 16.24 -2.62 13.68
CA MET A 377 15.89 -1.45 14.48
C MET A 377 17.05 -0.45 14.59
N GLN A 378 18.27 -0.94 14.72
CA GLN A 378 19.46 -0.10 14.72
C GLN A 378 19.57 0.67 13.39
N ASP A 379 19.48 -0.03 12.25
CA ASP A 379 19.53 0.60 10.93
C ASP A 379 18.38 1.60 10.72
N ALA A 380 17.16 1.22 11.11
CA ALA A 380 15.98 2.06 10.99
C ALA A 380 16.12 3.36 11.79
N VAL A 381 16.64 3.27 13.03
CA VAL A 381 16.91 4.43 13.88
C VAL A 381 18.06 5.26 13.35
N ASP A 382 19.16 4.64 12.90
CA ASP A 382 20.31 5.35 12.37
C ASP A 382 19.94 6.18 11.13
N ALA A 383 19.14 5.61 10.23
CA ALA A 383 18.66 6.27 9.03
C ALA A 383 17.49 7.24 9.27
N GLY A 384 16.67 7.01 10.30
CA GLY A 384 15.52 7.86 10.69
C GLY A 384 15.83 8.89 11.79
N TYR A 385 17.06 8.95 12.29
CA TYR A 385 17.41 9.71 13.50
C TYR A 385 17.10 11.20 13.43
N ILE A 386 17.20 11.79 12.24
CA ILE A 386 16.92 13.22 12.02
C ILE A 386 15.43 13.51 12.27
N ASP A 387 14.54 12.60 11.87
CA ASP A 387 13.09 12.74 12.05
C ASP A 387 12.70 12.44 13.50
N LEU A 388 13.30 11.41 14.12
CA LEU A 388 13.10 11.09 15.54
C LEU A 388 13.47 12.25 16.47
N LYS A 389 14.48 13.05 16.11
CA LYS A 389 14.90 14.22 16.89
C LYS A 389 13.89 15.37 16.86
N ALA A 390 13.07 15.42 15.82
CA ALA A 390 12.09 16.48 15.62
C ALA A 390 10.76 16.21 16.33
N ASP A 391 10.50 14.96 16.76
CA ASP A 391 9.17 14.55 17.23
C ASP A 391 9.20 13.72 18.54
N VAL A 392 8.28 14.04 19.45
CA VAL A 392 8.17 13.42 20.78
C VAL A 392 7.41 12.09 20.72
N ALA A 393 6.43 11.92 19.84
CA ALA A 393 5.63 10.71 19.76
C ALA A 393 6.44 9.52 19.24
N ALA A 394 7.16 9.68 18.12
CA ALA A 394 8.04 8.62 17.59
C ALA A 394 9.13 8.20 18.59
N ARG A 395 9.61 9.13 19.42
CA ARG A 395 10.53 8.85 20.52
C ARG A 395 9.86 7.98 21.59
N ASP A 396 8.68 8.38 22.05
CA ASP A 396 7.99 7.71 23.15
C ASP A 396 7.61 6.27 22.73
N GLU A 397 7.22 6.05 21.47
CA GLU A 397 6.99 4.72 20.90
C GLU A 397 8.27 3.85 20.87
N MET A 398 9.40 4.43 20.43
CA MET A 398 10.69 3.74 20.45
C MET A 398 11.11 3.33 21.87
N VAL A 399 10.93 4.23 22.84
CA VAL A 399 11.18 3.94 24.25
C VAL A 399 10.24 2.83 24.74
N GLY A 400 8.95 2.90 24.41
CA GLY A 400 7.96 1.87 24.75
C GLY A 400 8.39 0.48 24.27
N PHE A 401 8.82 0.36 23.01
CA PHE A 401 9.37 -0.87 22.46
C PHE A 401 10.59 -1.37 23.25
N LEU A 402 11.58 -0.50 23.52
CA LEU A 402 12.77 -0.88 24.29
C LEU A 402 12.41 -1.41 25.69
N LEU A 403 11.39 -0.83 26.34
CA LEU A 403 10.89 -1.29 27.63
C LEU A 403 10.25 -2.67 27.55
N ASP A 404 9.42 -2.93 26.54
CA ASP A 404 8.81 -4.24 26.33
C ASP A 404 9.87 -5.33 26.11
N VAL A 405 10.88 -5.03 25.29
CA VAL A 405 11.99 -5.97 25.06
C VAL A 405 12.77 -6.20 26.36
N ALA A 406 13.14 -5.16 27.11
CA ALA A 406 13.88 -5.32 28.36
C ALA A 406 13.13 -6.19 29.38
N ILE A 407 11.82 -6.02 29.49
CA ILE A 407 11.00 -6.75 30.46
C ILE A 407 10.73 -8.19 30.02
N SER A 408 10.69 -8.46 28.72
CA SER A 408 10.59 -9.82 28.20
C SER A 408 11.79 -10.72 28.60
N THR A 409 12.92 -10.13 29.01
CA THR A 409 14.07 -10.86 29.55
C THR A 409 13.85 -11.39 30.98
N ILE A 410 12.87 -10.86 31.71
CA ILE A 410 12.52 -11.31 33.05
C ILE A 410 11.86 -12.69 32.94
N PRO A 411 12.37 -13.73 33.64
CA PRO A 411 11.78 -15.06 33.58
C PRO A 411 10.32 -15.07 34.03
N VAL A 412 9.43 -15.70 33.26
CA VAL A 412 7.97 -15.80 33.51
C VAL A 412 7.62 -16.39 34.90
N ALA A 413 8.56 -17.07 35.55
CA ALA A 413 8.41 -17.61 36.90
C ALA A 413 8.80 -16.64 38.05
N GLY A 414 9.27 -15.43 37.72
CA GLY A 414 9.60 -14.37 38.67
C GLY A 414 8.41 -13.47 39.01
N ASP A 415 8.40 -12.88 40.20
CA ASP A 415 7.43 -11.85 40.54
C ASP A 415 7.67 -10.61 39.65
N MET A 416 6.75 -10.34 38.72
CA MET A 416 6.72 -9.12 37.88
C MET A 416 6.26 -7.90 38.69
N ALA A 417 6.89 -7.66 39.84
CA ALA A 417 6.64 -6.52 40.70
C ALA A 417 7.43 -5.29 40.24
N ALA A 418 7.09 -4.10 40.75
CA ALA A 418 7.75 -2.83 40.41
C ALA A 418 9.30 -2.87 40.53
N GLY A 419 9.83 -3.65 41.49
CA GLY A 419 11.28 -3.78 41.71
C GLY A 419 12.01 -4.45 40.55
N PRO A 420 11.72 -5.73 40.23
CA PRO A 420 12.34 -6.42 39.09
C PRO A 420 12.17 -5.71 37.75
N VAL A 421 11.00 -5.10 37.50
CA VAL A 421 10.76 -4.29 36.30
C VAL A 421 11.70 -3.08 36.28
N SER A 422 11.79 -2.34 37.38
CA SER A 422 12.67 -1.17 37.46
C SER A 422 14.15 -1.56 37.38
N GLU A 423 14.56 -2.71 37.89
CA GLU A 423 15.93 -3.20 37.79
C GLU A 423 16.28 -3.55 36.33
N ALA A 424 15.41 -4.25 35.62
CA ALA A 424 15.61 -4.57 34.20
C ALA A 424 15.68 -3.30 33.33
N VAL A 425 14.79 -2.34 33.57
CA VAL A 425 14.80 -1.05 32.86
C VAL A 425 16.04 -0.22 33.20
N ALA A 426 16.50 -0.25 34.45
CA ALA A 426 17.72 0.44 34.87
C ALA A 426 18.99 -0.18 34.31
N GLU A 427 19.03 -1.51 34.22
CA GLU A 427 20.13 -2.24 33.59
C GLU A 427 20.22 -1.90 32.10
N MET A 428 19.08 -1.69 31.44
CA MET A 428 19.02 -1.20 30.06
C MET A 428 19.44 0.28 29.93
N LEU A 429 18.92 1.17 30.77
CA LEU A 429 19.08 2.64 30.63
C LEU A 429 20.36 3.21 31.28
N GLY A 430 21.20 2.37 31.90
CA GLY A 430 22.57 2.73 32.24
C GLY A 430 22.79 3.69 33.43
N ASP A 431 21.75 4.09 34.18
CA ASP A 431 21.92 4.90 35.41
C ASP A 431 21.00 4.46 36.56
N SER A 432 21.61 4.33 37.75
CA SER A 432 20.94 4.08 39.03
C SER A 432 20.00 5.22 39.47
N SER A 433 20.20 6.45 39.01
CA SER A 433 19.32 7.58 39.37
C SER A 433 17.97 7.51 38.63
N LEU A 434 17.98 7.11 37.36
CA LEU A 434 16.78 6.82 36.57
C LEU A 434 15.99 5.65 37.17
N ALA A 435 16.70 4.59 37.56
CA ALA A 435 16.14 3.42 38.25
C ALA A 435 15.26 3.82 39.43
N SER A 436 15.76 4.72 40.27
CA SER A 436 15.01 5.17 41.45
C SER A 436 13.75 5.97 41.11
N THR A 437 13.81 6.78 40.04
CA THR A 437 12.69 7.59 39.56
C THR A 437 11.61 6.70 38.92
N ILE A 438 12.03 5.71 38.13
CA ILE A 438 11.16 4.72 37.49
C ILE A 438 10.51 3.82 38.54
N SER A 439 11.28 3.31 39.51
CA SER A 439 10.76 2.59 40.67
C SER A 439 9.72 3.38 41.45
N GLU A 440 9.92 4.68 41.65
CA GLU A 440 8.97 5.55 42.35
C GLU A 440 7.66 5.69 41.57
N LYS A 441 7.75 5.89 40.24
CA LYS A 441 6.60 6.00 39.34
C LYS A 441 5.80 4.69 39.27
N LEU A 442 6.49 3.57 39.09
CA LEU A 442 5.88 2.23 39.07
C LEU A 442 5.32 1.83 40.45
N GLY A 443 5.96 2.24 41.54
CA GLY A 443 5.49 2.00 42.91
C GLY A 443 4.17 2.69 43.25
N GLY A 444 3.75 3.66 42.43
CA GLY A 444 2.43 4.30 42.50
C GLY A 444 1.30 3.49 41.83
N LEU A 445 1.64 2.45 41.07
CA LEU A 445 0.68 1.61 40.33
C LEU A 445 0.35 0.34 41.12
N ALA A 446 -0.89 -0.15 41.00
CA ALA A 446 -1.22 -1.49 41.48
C ALA A 446 -0.55 -2.56 40.59
N GLY A 447 -0.22 -3.74 41.11
CA GLY A 447 0.47 -4.78 40.34
C GLY A 447 -0.23 -5.20 39.03
N SER A 448 -1.57 -5.15 38.98
CA SER A 448 -2.35 -5.39 37.76
C SER A 448 -2.32 -4.24 36.74
N GLN A 449 -1.74 -3.11 37.11
CA GLN A 449 -1.46 -1.95 36.27
C GLN A 449 0.03 -1.84 35.95
N ILE A 450 0.83 -2.83 36.38
CA ILE A 450 2.24 -2.94 36.02
C ILE A 450 2.37 -3.96 34.92
N THR A 451 1.74 -5.14 35.08
CA THR A 451 1.74 -6.17 34.05
C THR A 451 0.36 -6.71 33.71
N ASP A 452 0.19 -7.07 32.45
CA ASP A 452 -0.97 -7.82 31.96
C ASP A 452 -0.92 -9.31 32.36
N ALA A 453 -1.90 -10.09 31.91
CA ALA A 453 -1.99 -11.53 32.22
C ALA A 453 -0.91 -12.39 31.55
N GLN A 454 -0.17 -11.81 30.59
CA GLN A 454 0.88 -12.42 29.80
C GLN A 454 2.28 -12.04 30.31
N GLY A 455 2.35 -11.19 31.35
CA GLY A 455 3.61 -10.67 31.87
C GLY A 455 4.23 -9.62 30.94
N ARG A 456 3.43 -8.79 30.28
CA ARG A 456 3.88 -7.60 29.53
C ARG A 456 3.52 -6.34 30.30
N LEU A 457 4.19 -5.22 30.07
CA LEU A 457 3.77 -3.96 30.69
C LEU A 457 2.38 -3.56 30.20
N THR A 458 1.58 -2.98 31.09
CA THR A 458 0.37 -2.28 30.64
C THR A 458 0.74 -0.89 30.11
N ASP A 459 -0.13 -0.31 29.28
CA ASP A 459 0.04 1.03 28.73
C ASP A 459 0.27 2.08 29.83
N GLU A 460 -0.43 1.94 30.97
CA GLU A 460 -0.24 2.84 32.11
C GLU A 460 1.16 2.75 32.72
N ALA A 461 1.75 1.56 32.73
CA ALA A 461 3.11 1.37 33.22
C ALA A 461 4.15 1.91 32.23
N LYS A 462 3.95 1.68 30.93
CA LYS A 462 4.81 2.26 29.87
C LYS A 462 4.79 3.79 29.96
N GLN A 463 3.62 4.40 30.04
CA GLN A 463 3.48 5.85 30.17
C GLN A 463 4.12 6.37 31.46
N ALA A 464 3.97 5.68 32.59
CA ALA A 464 4.57 6.10 33.86
C ALA A 464 6.11 6.10 33.81
N ILE A 465 6.71 5.19 33.02
CA ILE A 465 8.15 5.15 32.77
C ILE A 465 8.55 6.28 31.81
N ILE A 466 7.83 6.47 30.71
CA ILE A 466 8.08 7.53 29.72
C ILE A 466 8.04 8.91 30.38
N ASP A 467 7.03 9.18 31.21
CA ASP A 467 6.88 10.42 32.01
C ASP A 467 8.01 10.64 33.02
N ALA A 468 8.81 9.61 33.31
CA ALA A 468 9.96 9.68 34.21
C ALA A 468 11.25 10.08 33.48
N LEU A 469 11.27 10.01 32.15
CA LEU A 469 12.46 10.25 31.33
C LEU A 469 12.69 11.75 31.12
N PRO A 470 13.96 12.19 31.02
CA PRO A 470 14.27 13.57 30.67
C PRO A 470 13.78 13.93 29.26
N GLU A 471 13.21 15.13 29.09
CA GLU A 471 12.71 15.60 27.78
C GLU A 471 13.80 16.21 26.87
N ASP A 472 15.06 16.29 27.30
CA ASP A 472 16.09 17.01 26.55
C ASP A 472 16.67 16.22 25.36
N HIS A 473 17.26 16.93 24.39
CA HIS A 473 17.85 16.31 23.21
C HIS A 473 19.14 15.52 23.50
N ALA A 474 19.74 15.65 24.69
CA ALA A 474 20.91 14.86 25.07
C ALA A 474 20.47 13.43 25.45
N PHE A 475 19.32 13.31 26.11
CA PHE A 475 18.66 12.04 26.35
C PHE A 475 18.37 11.27 25.05
N LEU A 476 18.08 11.95 23.94
CA LEU A 476 17.87 11.29 22.64
C LEU A 476 19.14 10.70 22.02
N GLU A 477 20.28 11.36 22.18
CA GLU A 477 21.59 10.78 21.77
C GLU A 477 21.96 9.61 22.69
N GLU A 478 21.57 9.69 23.97
CA GLU A 478 21.68 8.58 24.90
C GLU A 478 20.73 7.43 24.54
N VAL A 479 19.45 7.67 24.19
CA VAL A 479 18.49 6.64 23.75
C VAL A 479 18.97 5.96 22.48
N LYS A 480 19.55 6.72 21.55
CA LYS A 480 20.22 6.16 20.37
C LYS A 480 21.40 5.27 20.77
N ALA A 481 22.33 5.78 21.58
CA ALA A 481 23.49 5.02 22.03
C ALA A 481 23.11 3.81 22.90
N MET A 482 22.03 3.91 23.68
CA MET A 482 21.46 2.86 24.52
C MET A 482 20.74 1.82 23.69
N SER A 483 19.97 2.22 22.67
CA SER A 483 19.40 1.29 21.70
C SER A 483 20.52 0.49 21.04
N ASN A 484 21.58 1.16 20.56
CA ASN A 484 22.74 0.50 19.97
C ASN A 484 23.46 -0.42 20.95
N SER A 485 23.66 0.01 22.21
CA SER A 485 24.31 -0.80 23.24
C SER A 485 23.44 -1.96 23.71
N PHE A 486 22.13 -1.78 23.83
CA PHE A 486 21.17 -2.80 24.25
C PHE A 486 21.00 -3.86 23.16
N ILE A 487 20.82 -3.43 21.90
CA ILE A 487 20.82 -4.31 20.73
C ILE A 487 22.13 -5.10 20.67
N THR A 488 23.27 -4.46 20.90
CA THR A 488 24.55 -5.16 20.91
C THR A 488 24.67 -6.15 22.09
N THR A 489 24.38 -5.73 23.33
CA THR A 489 24.68 -6.51 24.55
C THR A 489 23.60 -7.53 24.94
N GLN A 490 22.33 -7.21 24.77
CA GLN A 490 21.22 -8.08 25.18
C GLN A 490 20.69 -8.93 24.04
N ILE A 491 20.81 -8.45 22.79
CA ILE A 491 20.27 -9.14 21.61
C ILE A 491 21.38 -9.86 20.84
N VAL A 492 22.44 -9.15 20.42
CA VAL A 492 23.54 -9.72 19.61
C VAL A 492 24.49 -10.58 20.46
N GLU A 493 24.97 -10.10 21.60
CA GLU A 493 25.86 -10.89 22.48
C GLU A 493 25.14 -12.07 23.18
N ALA A 494 23.82 -11.99 23.36
CA ALA A 494 23.02 -13.14 23.80
C ALA A 494 22.91 -14.21 22.69
N ALA A 495 22.78 -13.78 21.43
CA ALA A 495 22.81 -14.66 20.27
C ALA A 495 24.21 -15.27 20.02
N ASP A 496 25.27 -14.47 20.20
CA ASP A 496 26.67 -14.88 20.06
C ASP A 496 27.05 -16.01 21.03
N ARG A 497 26.55 -15.95 22.28
CA ARG A 497 26.74 -17.02 23.28
C ARG A 497 26.26 -18.41 22.83
N ARG A 498 25.45 -18.52 21.76
CA ARG A 498 24.96 -19.79 21.19
C ARG A 498 25.57 -20.18 19.84
N GLY A 499 26.49 -19.39 19.29
CA GLY A 499 27.53 -19.84 18.34
C GLY A 499 27.06 -20.35 16.97
N ALA A 500 26.61 -19.44 16.10
CA ALA A 500 26.57 -19.60 14.63
C ALA A 500 26.29 -18.28 13.86
N ILE A 501 25.75 -17.26 14.52
CA ILE A 501 25.08 -16.10 13.89
C ILE A 501 26.03 -14.93 13.55
N ILE A 502 27.18 -14.81 14.24
CA ILE A 502 28.12 -13.68 14.06
C ILE A 502 28.53 -13.45 12.59
N PRO A 503 28.91 -14.47 11.79
CA PRO A 503 29.47 -14.22 10.47
C PRO A 503 28.47 -13.56 9.50
N ASP A 504 27.20 -13.96 9.56
CA ASP A 504 26.17 -13.46 8.63
C ASP A 504 25.65 -12.09 9.06
N MET A 505 25.58 -11.83 10.38
CA MET A 505 25.27 -10.49 10.90
C MET A 505 26.41 -9.49 10.70
N GLN A 506 27.67 -9.93 10.80
CA GLN A 506 28.82 -9.12 10.39
C GLN A 506 28.74 -8.81 8.90
N SER A 507 28.37 -9.78 8.06
CA SER A 507 28.17 -9.54 6.63
C SER A 507 27.02 -8.55 6.35
N TYR A 508 25.93 -8.57 7.13
CA TYR A 508 24.86 -7.58 7.02
C TYR A 508 25.31 -6.19 7.51
N SER A 509 26.05 -6.11 8.61
CA SER A 509 26.66 -4.85 9.08
C SER A 509 27.62 -4.28 8.04
N ASP A 510 28.49 -5.12 7.47
CA ASP A 510 29.43 -4.76 6.40
C ASP A 510 28.67 -4.36 5.12
N TRP A 511 27.51 -4.97 4.85
CA TRP A 511 26.61 -4.59 3.76
C TRP A 511 25.96 -3.23 3.99
N ILE A 512 25.48 -2.93 5.20
CA ILE A 512 24.97 -1.61 5.57
C ILE A 512 26.07 -0.57 5.39
N ASP A 513 27.26 -0.82 5.92
CA ASP A 513 28.41 0.08 5.83
C ASP A 513 28.84 0.30 4.36
N GLY A 514 28.77 -0.75 3.53
CA GLY A 514 29.03 -0.70 2.10
C GLY A 514 27.95 0.02 1.27
N ALA A 515 26.68 -0.13 1.65
CA ALA A 515 25.54 0.51 0.99
C ALA A 515 25.40 2.00 1.33
N GLN A 516 25.86 2.42 2.52
CA GLN A 516 25.85 3.82 2.94
C GLN A 516 26.87 4.69 2.20
N GLY A 517 27.85 4.10 1.52
CA GLY A 517 28.87 4.81 0.76
C GLY A 517 29.78 5.68 1.64
N GLU A 518 31.09 5.48 1.54
CA GLU A 518 32.03 6.50 2.03
C GLU A 518 31.68 7.85 1.35
N ASN A 519 31.26 8.83 2.17
CA ASN A 519 31.06 10.23 1.74
C ASN A 519 32.24 10.78 0.90
#